data_AF-Q389Z7-F1
#
_entry.id   AF-Q389Z7-F1
#
_cell.length_a   1.000
_cell.length_b   1.000
_cell.length_c   1.000
_cell.angle_alpha   90.00
_cell.angle_beta   90.00
_cell.angle_gamma   90.00
#
_symmetry.space_group_name_H-M   'P 1'
#
loop_
_entity.id
_entity.type
_entity.pdbx_description
1 polymer ?
#
loop_
_entity_poly.entity_id
_entity_poly.type
_entity_poly.pdbx_seq_one_letter_code
_entity_poly.pdbx_strand_id
1 'polypeptide(L)'
;MRLISLATRTVFHRMKCFVTLHTVPLIEQHRLYCSTHVLQFDMKQYEMEKRRKREMERAGVSDDEDDAPWIAPEEQQRIDEEQQQRDKEEAERVREMLERREQEDIIKRKKFKEFRAKQLAMSKNRKEAAAAAKQQQRGGSRVVEELVDDTSNTTGAPPLSTAGSAENDATHGAPHESGVR
;
A
#
# COMPACT_ATOMS: atom_id res chain seq x y z
N MET A 1 13.18 -31.88 41.78
CA MET A 1 14.20 -32.85 41.33
C MET A 1 13.54 -33.94 40.51
N ARG A 2 13.69 -33.91 39.16
CA ARG A 2 13.70 -35.05 38.23
C ARG A 2 13.73 -34.50 36.80
N LEU A 3 14.80 -34.88 36.11
CA LEU A 3 15.18 -34.57 34.73
C LEU A 3 14.55 -35.59 33.75
N ILE A 4 14.80 -35.37 32.45
CA ILE A 4 14.65 -36.28 31.28
C ILE A 4 13.27 -36.07 30.60
N SER A 5 13.15 -35.71 29.31
CA SER A 5 13.82 -36.24 28.12
C SER A 5 13.86 -35.23 26.95
N LEU A 6 14.97 -35.25 26.22
CA LEU A 6 15.18 -34.64 24.90
C LEU A 6 14.35 -35.33 23.81
N ALA A 7 13.92 -34.57 22.81
CA ALA A 7 13.71 -35.07 21.44
C ALA A 7 13.83 -33.90 20.44
N THR A 8 15.01 -33.82 19.83
CA THR A 8 15.33 -33.03 18.64
C THR A 8 14.64 -33.63 17.41
N ARG A 9 14.01 -32.80 16.57
CA ARG A 9 13.72 -33.16 15.17
C ARG A 9 13.78 -31.94 14.26
N THR A 10 14.94 -31.82 13.64
CA THR A 10 15.24 -31.02 12.45
C THR A 10 14.36 -31.41 11.26
N VAL A 11 13.77 -30.43 10.57
CA VAL A 11 13.50 -30.52 9.13
C VAL A 11 13.79 -29.16 8.50
N PHE A 12 15.01 -29.03 7.97
CA PHE A 12 15.44 -27.93 7.12
C PHE A 12 14.90 -28.22 5.71
N HIS A 13 13.85 -27.51 5.27
CA HIS A 13 13.31 -27.65 3.92
C HIS A 13 13.96 -26.64 2.97
N ARG A 14 14.80 -27.20 2.11
CA ARG A 14 15.59 -26.59 1.05
C ARG A 14 14.71 -26.36 -0.17
N MET A 15 14.08 -25.18 -0.30
CA MET A 15 13.50 -24.76 -1.58
C MET A 15 14.50 -23.92 -2.36
N LYS A 16 15.14 -24.61 -3.32
CA LYS A 16 15.82 -24.03 -4.47
C LYS A 16 14.76 -23.43 -5.40
N CYS A 17 14.47 -22.15 -5.28
CA CYS A 17 13.79 -21.42 -6.35
C CYS A 17 14.86 -20.82 -7.26
N PHE A 18 15.06 -21.58 -8.33
CA PHE A 18 15.60 -21.23 -9.62
C PHE A 18 15.83 -19.74 -9.87
N VAL A 19 17.12 -19.41 -9.92
CA VAL A 19 17.67 -18.23 -10.56
C VAL A 19 17.46 -18.41 -12.06
N THR A 20 16.46 -17.74 -12.64
CA THR A 20 16.50 -17.36 -14.06
C THR A 20 16.80 -15.89 -14.11
N LEU A 21 18.10 -15.63 -14.23
CA LEU A 21 18.67 -14.37 -14.68
C LEU A 21 18.04 -14.05 -16.04
N HIS A 22 17.06 -13.15 -16.06
CA HIS A 22 16.88 -12.33 -17.25
C HIS A 22 18.06 -11.36 -17.27
N THR A 23 19.07 -11.78 -18.01
CA THR A 23 20.10 -10.96 -18.63
C THR A 23 19.43 -9.82 -19.39
N VAL A 24 19.12 -8.74 -18.68
CA VAL A 24 19.02 -7.42 -19.29
C VAL A 24 20.45 -7.04 -19.64
N PRO A 25 20.76 -6.73 -20.91
CA PRO A 25 22.09 -6.26 -21.26
C PRO A 25 22.37 -5.01 -20.43
N LEU A 26 23.30 -5.16 -19.52
CA LEU A 26 24.06 -4.10 -18.86
C LEU A 26 24.99 -3.53 -19.94
N ILE A 27 24.40 -2.89 -20.94
CA ILE A 27 25.07 -2.30 -22.11
C ILE A 27 24.61 -0.86 -22.16
N GLU A 28 25.60 0.01 -22.11
CA GLU A 28 25.52 1.46 -21.95
C GLU A 28 25.03 1.93 -20.56
N GLN A 29 25.90 1.64 -19.58
CA GLN A 29 26.43 2.74 -18.76
C GLN A 29 27.09 3.77 -19.70
N HIS A 30 26.29 4.46 -20.51
CA HIS A 30 26.74 5.68 -21.15
C HIS A 30 26.90 6.66 -20.01
N ARG A 31 28.18 6.93 -19.77
CA ARG A 31 28.76 8.01 -18.98
C ARG A 31 28.03 9.34 -19.25
N LEU A 32 26.81 9.50 -18.75
CA LEU A 32 26.33 10.77 -18.25
C LEU A 32 26.89 10.88 -16.83
N TYR A 33 28.22 10.80 -16.74
CA TYR A 33 28.93 11.51 -15.69
C TYR A 33 28.41 12.92 -15.78
N CYS A 34 27.93 13.42 -14.65
CA CYS A 34 27.47 14.77 -14.44
C CYS A 34 28.50 15.76 -14.97
N SER A 35 28.47 16.02 -16.28
CA SER A 35 28.97 17.20 -16.93
C SER A 35 27.92 18.28 -16.73
N THR A 36 27.50 18.48 -15.47
CA THR A 36 27.28 19.84 -15.05
C THR A 36 28.64 20.48 -15.22
N HIS A 37 28.89 21.08 -16.39
CA HIS A 37 29.94 22.07 -16.51
C HIS A 37 29.74 22.95 -15.29
N VAL A 38 30.70 22.90 -14.35
CA VAL A 38 30.79 23.95 -13.35
C VAL A 38 30.89 25.19 -14.21
N LEU A 39 29.77 25.89 -14.37
CA LEU A 39 29.74 27.21 -14.96
C LEU A 39 30.66 27.98 -14.04
N GLN A 40 31.94 28.07 -14.41
CA GLN A 40 32.90 28.84 -13.66
C GLN A 40 32.31 30.23 -13.67
N PHE A 41 31.91 30.67 -12.48
CA PHE A 41 31.34 31.97 -12.32
C PHE A 41 32.38 32.99 -12.77
N ASP A 42 32.15 33.60 -13.92
CA ASP A 42 33.03 34.64 -14.43
C ASP A 42 32.79 35.90 -13.58
N MET A 43 33.65 36.08 -12.58
CA MET A 43 33.62 37.21 -11.66
C MET A 43 33.61 38.54 -12.42
N LYS A 44 34.29 38.61 -13.57
CA LYS A 44 34.33 39.82 -14.40
C LYS A 44 32.97 40.12 -15.01
N GLN A 45 32.26 39.11 -15.51
CA GLN A 45 30.89 39.27 -16.04
C GLN A 45 29.93 39.70 -14.93
N TYR A 46 30.02 39.09 -13.75
CA TYR A 46 29.20 39.49 -12.61
C TYR A 46 29.45 40.93 -12.16
N GLU A 47 30.70 41.39 -12.11
CA GLU A 47 31.02 42.77 -11.75
C GLU A 47 30.55 43.77 -12.82
N MET A 48 30.65 43.41 -14.10
CA MET A 48 30.12 44.20 -15.21
C MET A 48 28.59 44.29 -15.14
N GLU A 49 27.88 43.18 -14.93
CA GLU A 49 26.42 43.15 -14.78
C GLU A 49 25.98 43.93 -13.54
N LYS A 50 26.72 43.85 -12.43
CA LYS A 50 26.47 44.65 -11.22
C LYS A 50 26.71 46.15 -11.44
N ARG A 51 27.63 46.53 -12.32
CA ARG A 51 27.81 47.94 -12.73
C ARG A 51 26.65 48.39 -13.62
N ARG A 52 26.28 47.58 -14.63
CA ARG A 52 25.12 47.81 -15.50
C ARG A 52 23.84 47.99 -14.69
N LYS A 53 23.53 47.08 -13.76
CA LYS A 53 22.33 47.17 -12.91
C LYS A 53 22.28 48.47 -12.10
N ARG A 54 23.41 48.90 -11.53
CA ARG A 54 23.49 50.19 -10.81
C ARG A 54 23.33 51.40 -11.72
N GLU A 55 23.80 51.31 -12.97
CA GLU A 55 23.60 52.36 -13.97
C GLU A 55 22.13 52.43 -14.41
N MET A 56 21.44 51.29 -14.59
CA MET A 56 20.00 51.25 -14.89
C MET A 56 19.15 51.73 -13.71
N GLU A 57 19.46 51.31 -12.48
CA GLU A 57 18.82 51.84 -11.25
C GLU A 57 19.03 53.36 -11.11
N ARG A 58 20.23 53.87 -11.43
CA ARG A 58 20.50 55.32 -11.41
C ARG A 58 19.77 56.07 -12.54
N ALA A 59 19.58 55.43 -13.68
CA ALA A 59 18.79 55.97 -14.78
C ALA A 59 17.27 55.90 -14.53
N GLY A 60 16.84 55.18 -13.49
CA GLY A 60 15.42 54.96 -13.19
C GLY A 60 14.72 54.02 -14.18
N VAL A 61 15.47 53.18 -14.89
CA VAL A 61 14.92 52.17 -15.80
C VAL A 61 14.77 50.86 -15.01
N SER A 62 13.54 50.46 -14.71
CA SER A 62 13.22 49.15 -14.15
C SER A 62 13.29 48.09 -15.26
N ASP A 63 13.98 46.99 -15.00
CA ASP A 63 14.04 45.83 -15.92
C ASP A 63 12.72 45.04 -15.97
N ASP A 64 11.82 45.26 -15.01
CA ASP A 64 10.83 44.25 -14.63
C ASP A 64 9.36 44.58 -15.02
N GLU A 65 9.03 45.77 -15.53
CA GLU A 65 7.60 46.18 -15.62
C GLU A 65 7.11 46.70 -16.99
N ASP A 66 7.96 47.19 -17.89
CA ASP A 66 7.50 47.87 -19.12
C ASP A 66 7.83 47.12 -20.45
N ASP A 67 8.59 46.03 -20.40
CA ASP A 67 8.99 45.29 -21.62
C ASP A 67 7.94 44.27 -22.10
N ALA A 68 6.85 44.08 -21.36
CA ALA A 68 5.71 43.35 -21.89
C ALA A 68 5.01 44.23 -22.95
N PRO A 69 4.93 43.81 -24.22
CA PRO A 69 4.25 44.61 -25.23
C PRO A 69 2.80 44.83 -24.79
N TRP A 70 2.32 46.08 -24.81
CA TRP A 70 0.90 46.36 -24.55
C TRP A 70 0.07 45.55 -25.56
N ILE A 71 -0.62 44.53 -25.05
CA ILE A 71 -1.59 43.72 -25.79
C ILE A 71 -2.91 44.52 -25.89
N ALA A 72 -3.37 44.79 -27.10
CA ALA A 72 -4.65 45.46 -27.30
C ALA A 72 -5.78 44.70 -26.56
N PRO A 73 -6.78 45.36 -25.95
CA PRO A 73 -7.83 44.66 -25.19
C PRO A 73 -8.56 43.55 -25.96
N GLU A 74 -8.74 43.72 -27.28
CA GLU A 74 -9.30 42.70 -28.18
C GLU A 74 -8.38 41.48 -28.34
N GLU A 75 -7.06 41.70 -28.38
CA GLU A 75 -6.07 40.63 -28.47
C GLU A 75 -5.91 39.88 -27.15
N GLN A 76 -6.02 40.58 -26.01
CA GLN A 76 -6.04 39.95 -24.70
C GLN A 76 -7.23 39.01 -24.55
N GLN A 77 -8.42 39.40 -25.01
CA GLN A 77 -9.60 38.53 -25.00
C GLN A 77 -9.37 37.25 -25.81
N ARG A 78 -8.75 37.36 -27.00
CA ARG A 78 -8.40 36.18 -27.82
C ARG A 78 -7.43 35.25 -27.08
N ILE A 79 -6.41 35.80 -26.42
CA ILE A 79 -5.43 35.02 -25.66
C ILE A 79 -6.09 34.33 -24.45
N ASP A 80 -6.94 35.05 -23.72
CA ASP A 80 -7.65 34.51 -22.56
C ASP A 80 -8.62 33.40 -22.98
N GLU A 81 -9.32 33.54 -24.11
CA GLU A 81 -10.20 32.50 -24.65
C GLU A 81 -9.42 31.24 -25.07
N GLU A 82 -8.27 31.40 -25.73
CA GLU A 82 -7.39 30.29 -26.10
C GLU A 82 -6.82 29.58 -24.87
N GLN A 83 -6.40 30.36 -23.86
CA GLN A 83 -5.93 29.81 -22.60
C GLN A 83 -7.05 29.04 -21.87
N GLN A 84 -8.27 29.57 -21.85
CA GLN A 84 -9.43 28.86 -21.30
C GLN A 84 -9.74 27.57 -22.05
N GLN A 85 -9.50 27.49 -23.36
CA GLN A 85 -9.66 26.24 -24.11
C GLN A 85 -8.61 25.22 -23.70
N ARG A 86 -7.34 25.62 -23.57
CA ARG A 86 -6.27 24.76 -23.07
C ARG A 86 -6.57 24.25 -21.65
N ASP A 87 -7.02 25.13 -20.77
CA ASP A 87 -7.35 24.79 -19.40
C ASP A 87 -8.53 23.81 -19.32
N LYS A 88 -9.54 23.94 -20.20
CA LYS A 88 -10.67 23.01 -20.31
C LYS A 88 -10.23 21.63 -20.79
N GLU A 89 -9.38 21.55 -21.81
CA GLU A 89 -8.84 20.28 -22.32
C GLU A 89 -7.99 19.56 -21.25
N GLU A 90 -7.16 20.31 -20.50
CA GLU A 90 -6.39 19.74 -19.39
C GLU A 90 -7.31 19.26 -18.26
N ALA A 91 -8.35 20.03 -17.92
CA ALA A 91 -9.34 19.64 -16.92
C ALA A 91 -10.09 18.35 -17.32
N GLU A 92 -10.47 18.20 -18.59
CA GLU A 92 -11.09 16.97 -19.11
C GLU A 92 -10.14 15.77 -19.03
N ARG A 93 -8.86 15.96 -19.38
CA ARG A 93 -7.83 14.93 -19.26
C ARG A 93 -7.63 14.47 -17.82
N VAL A 94 -7.57 15.42 -16.88
CA VAL A 94 -7.43 15.12 -15.44
C VAL A 94 -8.68 14.39 -14.94
N ARG A 95 -9.87 14.81 -15.37
CA ARG A 95 -11.14 14.15 -15.02
C ARG A 95 -11.18 12.70 -15.50
N GLU A 96 -10.79 12.41 -16.74
CA GLU A 96 -10.73 11.05 -17.28
C GLU A 96 -9.75 10.16 -16.48
N MET A 97 -8.60 10.72 -16.11
CA MET A 97 -7.60 10.03 -15.30
C MET A 97 -8.13 9.69 -13.90
N LEU A 98 -8.85 10.60 -13.26
CA LEU A 98 -9.48 10.36 -11.96
C LEU A 98 -10.60 9.32 -12.04
N GLU A 99 -11.45 9.38 -13.06
CA GLU A 99 -12.51 8.39 -13.26
C GLU A 99 -11.93 6.97 -13.43
N ARG A 100 -10.84 6.83 -14.18
CA ARG A 100 -10.13 5.55 -14.32
C ARG A 100 -9.64 5.02 -12.97
N ARG A 101 -9.06 5.88 -12.12
CA ARG A 101 -8.63 5.49 -10.77
C ARG A 101 -9.80 5.06 -9.89
N GLU A 102 -10.92 5.77 -9.95
CA GLU A 102 -12.14 5.41 -9.22
C GLU A 102 -12.67 4.03 -9.66
N GLN A 103 -12.69 3.75 -10.96
CA GLN A 103 -13.08 2.45 -11.50
C GLN A 103 -12.15 1.32 -11.02
N GLU A 104 -10.83 1.55 -11.05
CA GLU A 104 -9.85 0.59 -10.54
C GLU A 104 -10.05 0.30 -9.05
N ASP A 105 -10.33 1.32 -8.25
CA ASP A 105 -10.57 1.17 -6.82
C ASP A 105 -11.89 0.46 -6.52
N ILE A 106 -12.95 0.69 -7.31
CA ILE A 106 -14.19 -0.10 -7.24
C ILE A 106 -13.88 -1.57 -7.53
N ILE A 107 -13.09 -1.87 -8.55
CA ILE A 107 -12.69 -3.25 -8.89
C ILE A 107 -11.86 -3.86 -7.75
N LYS A 108 -10.89 -3.14 -7.18
CA LYS A 108 -10.10 -3.61 -6.03
C LYS A 108 -11.00 -3.91 -4.83
N ARG A 109 -11.96 -3.04 -4.52
CA ARG A 109 -12.94 -3.25 -3.43
C ARG A 109 -13.78 -4.50 -3.68
N LYS A 110 -14.25 -4.74 -4.90
CA LYS A 110 -14.99 -5.97 -5.27
C LYS A 110 -14.12 -7.21 -5.08
N LYS A 111 -12.91 -7.22 -5.65
CA LYS A 111 -11.93 -8.31 -5.50
C LYS A 111 -11.60 -8.60 -4.03
N PHE A 112 -11.46 -7.56 -3.21
CA PHE A 112 -11.19 -7.72 -1.78
C PHE A 112 -12.37 -8.33 -1.03
N LYS A 113 -13.62 -7.93 -1.35
CA LYS A 113 -14.83 -8.55 -0.80
C LYS A 113 -14.93 -10.02 -1.18
N GLU A 114 -14.65 -10.37 -2.45
CA GLU A 114 -14.62 -11.76 -2.93
C GLU A 114 -13.52 -12.58 -2.22
N PHE A 115 -12.33 -12.01 -2.07
CA PHE A 115 -11.24 -12.65 -1.35
C PHE A 115 -11.60 -12.90 0.13
N ARG A 116 -12.20 -11.92 0.80
CA ARG A 116 -12.71 -12.06 2.17
C ARG A 116 -13.80 -13.12 2.27
N ALA A 117 -14.76 -13.15 1.34
CA ALA A 117 -15.79 -14.17 1.28
C ALA A 117 -15.19 -15.58 1.08
N LYS A 118 -14.20 -15.71 0.20
CA LYS A 118 -13.46 -16.98 -0.02
C LYS A 118 -12.72 -17.43 1.24
N GLN A 119 -12.06 -16.52 1.97
CA GLN A 119 -11.42 -16.84 3.24
C GLN A 119 -12.41 -17.32 4.30
N LEU A 120 -13.56 -16.65 4.42
CA LEU A 120 -14.62 -17.06 5.33
C LEU A 120 -15.22 -18.42 4.93
N ALA A 121 -15.44 -18.66 3.64
CA ALA A 121 -15.92 -19.96 3.13
C ALA A 121 -14.91 -21.08 3.42
N MET A 122 -13.62 -20.87 3.15
CA MET A 122 -12.59 -21.85 3.50
C MET A 122 -12.52 -22.13 5.00
N SER A 123 -12.66 -21.10 5.84
CA SER A 123 -12.70 -21.26 7.30
C SER A 123 -13.93 -22.07 7.75
N LYS A 124 -15.11 -21.78 7.18
CA LYS A 124 -16.34 -22.57 7.41
C LYS A 124 -16.16 -24.03 7.00
N ASN A 125 -15.66 -24.27 5.78
CA ASN A 125 -15.43 -25.63 5.27
C ASN A 125 -14.44 -26.41 6.14
N ARG A 126 -13.38 -25.75 6.65
CA ARG A 126 -12.44 -26.37 7.60
C ARG A 126 -13.12 -26.75 8.91
N LYS A 127 -13.98 -25.88 9.45
CA LYS A 127 -14.74 -26.17 10.68
C LYS A 127 -15.77 -27.28 10.46
N GLU A 128 -16.46 -27.28 9.34
CA GLU A 128 -17.42 -28.31 8.96
C GLU A 128 -16.74 -29.67 8.75
N ALA A 129 -15.60 -29.71 8.04
CA ALA A 129 -14.81 -30.93 7.89
C ALA A 129 -14.31 -31.47 9.25
N ALA A 130 -13.87 -30.59 10.16
CA ALA A 130 -13.48 -31.00 11.50
C ALA A 130 -14.66 -31.51 12.34
N ALA A 131 -15.85 -30.93 12.19
CA ALA A 131 -17.07 -31.38 12.84
C ALA A 131 -17.54 -32.74 12.29
N ALA A 132 -17.51 -32.92 10.96
CA ALA A 132 -17.84 -34.18 10.30
C ALA A 132 -16.86 -35.29 10.70
N ALA A 133 -15.55 -35.00 10.78
CA ALA A 133 -14.56 -35.97 11.26
C ALA A 133 -14.81 -36.38 12.72
N LYS A 134 -15.19 -35.44 13.60
CA LYS A 134 -15.58 -35.74 14.99
C LYS A 134 -16.87 -36.57 15.07
N GLN A 135 -17.85 -36.31 14.20
CA GLN A 135 -19.07 -37.11 14.13
C GLN A 135 -18.80 -38.52 13.62
N GLN A 136 -17.94 -38.69 12.61
CA GLN A 136 -17.51 -40.00 12.14
C GLN A 136 -16.74 -40.78 13.21
N GLN A 137 -15.87 -40.14 13.99
CA GLN A 137 -15.21 -40.77 15.13
C GLN A 137 -16.20 -41.23 16.21
N ARG A 138 -17.22 -40.42 16.51
CA ARG A 138 -18.28 -40.80 17.46
C ARG A 138 -19.18 -41.92 16.93
N GLY A 139 -19.51 -41.89 15.65
CA GLY A 139 -20.30 -42.92 14.98
C GLY A 139 -19.57 -44.26 14.89
N GLY A 140 -18.26 -44.24 14.64
CA GLY A 140 -17.41 -45.44 14.65
C GLY A 140 -17.19 -46.02 16.05
N SER A 141 -17.16 -45.18 17.09
CA SER A 141 -17.06 -45.64 18.48
C SER A 141 -18.35 -46.29 18.97
N ARG A 142 -19.52 -45.76 18.57
CA ARG A 142 -20.81 -46.25 19.07
C ARG A 142 -21.16 -47.66 18.57
N VAL A 143 -20.70 -48.04 17.36
CA VAL A 143 -20.90 -49.41 16.84
C VAL A 143 -19.95 -50.42 17.51
N VAL A 144 -18.87 -49.97 18.15
CA VAL A 144 -17.95 -50.86 18.90
C VAL A 144 -18.31 -50.91 20.39
N GLU A 145 -18.87 -49.85 20.97
CA GLU A 145 -19.29 -49.83 22.38
C GLU A 145 -20.60 -50.59 22.65
N GLU A 146 -21.51 -50.73 21.68
CA GLU A 146 -22.76 -51.49 21.88
C GLU A 146 -22.56 -53.02 21.92
N LEU A 147 -21.33 -53.51 21.72
CA LEU A 147 -20.98 -54.93 21.83
C LEU A 147 -20.17 -55.28 23.09
N VAL A 148 -19.89 -54.32 23.99
CA VAL A 148 -18.99 -54.51 25.14
C VAL A 148 -19.66 -54.24 26.51
N ASP A 149 -20.91 -53.78 26.55
CA ASP A 149 -21.52 -53.24 27.79
C ASP A 149 -22.64 -54.13 28.40
N ASP A 150 -22.45 -55.46 28.43
CA ASP A 150 -23.30 -56.41 29.19
C ASP A 150 -22.59 -56.96 30.45
N THR A 151 -21.41 -56.43 30.81
CA THR A 151 -20.65 -56.89 31.97
C THR A 151 -20.01 -55.72 32.74
N SER A 152 -20.55 -55.46 33.93
CA SER A 152 -19.97 -54.71 35.07
C SER A 152 -20.70 -53.42 35.51
N ASN A 153 -21.72 -53.69 36.32
CA ASN A 153 -22.27 -52.89 37.40
C ASN A 153 -21.25 -52.05 38.20
N THR A 154 -21.74 -50.93 38.78
CA THR A 154 -21.35 -50.33 40.08
C THR A 154 -20.55 -49.01 40.08
N THR A 155 -21.31 -47.92 40.21
CA THR A 155 -21.14 -46.83 41.21
C THR A 155 -20.23 -45.63 40.89
N GLY A 156 -20.84 -44.44 40.79
CA GLY A 156 -20.17 -43.16 41.08
C GLY A 156 -20.74 -41.96 40.33
N ALA A 157 -21.66 -41.22 40.95
CA ALA A 157 -22.33 -40.02 40.42
C ALA A 157 -21.40 -38.77 40.29
N PRO A 158 -21.80 -37.74 39.49
CA PRO A 158 -21.00 -36.57 39.04
C PRO A 158 -21.37 -35.28 39.84
N PRO A 159 -21.20 -34.02 39.36
CA PRO A 159 -20.20 -33.31 38.53
C PRO A 159 -19.62 -32.07 39.29
N LEU A 160 -19.01 -31.08 38.59
CA LEU A 160 -18.93 -29.62 38.91
C LEU A 160 -17.51 -29.01 39.11
N SER A 161 -17.07 -28.15 38.19
CA SER A 161 -16.17 -26.99 38.41
C SER A 161 -16.22 -26.08 37.17
N THR A 162 -16.95 -24.96 37.13
CA THR A 162 -16.71 -23.63 37.73
C THR A 162 -15.69 -22.77 36.96
N ALA A 163 -16.25 -21.80 36.24
CA ALA A 163 -15.87 -20.38 36.07
C ALA A 163 -14.40 -19.91 36.03
N GLY A 164 -14.10 -19.03 35.06
CA GLY A 164 -13.00 -18.06 35.07
C GLY A 164 -13.05 -17.17 33.82
N SER A 165 -13.63 -15.98 33.93
CA SER A 165 -12.96 -14.65 33.86
C SER A 165 -12.50 -14.27 32.44
N ALA A 166 -13.17 -13.36 31.73
CA ALA A 166 -13.19 -11.89 31.91
C ALA A 166 -11.86 -11.21 31.53
N GLU A 167 -11.98 -10.32 30.54
CA GLU A 167 -11.28 -9.03 30.40
C GLU A 167 -9.83 -8.99 29.87
N ASN A 168 -9.67 -8.35 28.70
CA ASN A 168 -8.50 -7.65 28.15
C ASN A 168 -9.09 -6.64 27.15
N ASP A 169 -9.53 -5.43 27.52
CA ASP A 169 -8.78 -4.22 27.89
C ASP A 169 -7.62 -3.79 26.96
N ALA A 170 -7.72 -2.51 26.56
CA ALA A 170 -6.69 -1.60 26.02
C ALA A 170 -6.12 -1.92 24.60
N THR A 171 -5.82 -0.99 23.68
CA THR A 171 -5.67 0.48 23.67
C THR A 171 -5.49 0.97 22.20
N HIS A 172 -5.56 2.29 21.99
CA HIS A 172 -5.12 3.11 20.82
C HIS A 172 -6.21 3.33 19.75
N GLY A 173 -6.88 4.49 19.63
CA GLY A 173 -6.39 5.86 19.81
C GLY A 173 -5.88 6.39 18.46
N ALA A 174 -6.78 6.92 17.62
CA ALA A 174 -6.40 7.61 16.39
C ALA A 174 -6.96 9.05 16.43
N PRO A 175 -6.08 10.08 16.43
CA PRO A 175 -6.50 11.46 16.43
C PRO A 175 -6.86 11.94 15.02
N HIS A 176 -7.72 12.95 15.05
CA HIS A 176 -8.24 13.77 13.97
C HIS A 176 -7.13 14.62 13.35
N GLU A 177 -6.83 14.44 12.05
CA GLU A 177 -6.08 15.42 11.26
C GLU A 177 -7.02 16.17 10.34
N SER A 178 -7.34 17.39 10.77
CA SER A 178 -7.78 18.49 9.91
C SER A 178 -6.60 18.96 9.07
N GLY A 179 -6.68 18.82 7.75
CA GLY A 179 -5.66 19.26 6.80
C GLY A 179 -6.29 20.05 5.66
N VAL A 180 -6.35 21.36 5.89
CA VAL A 180 -6.44 22.48 4.94
C VAL A 180 -6.03 22.14 3.51
N ARG A 181 -6.95 22.36 2.56
CA ARG A 181 -6.72 23.07 1.29
C ARG A 181 -7.99 23.83 0.91
#